data_AF-A0A9W4U9S9-F1
#
_entry.id   AF-A0A9W4U9S9-F1
#
_cell.length_a   1.000
_cell.length_b   1.000
_cell.length_c   1.000
_cell.angle_alpha   90.00
_cell.angle_beta   90.00
_cell.angle_gamma   90.00
#
_symmetry.space_group_name_H-M   'P 1'
#
loop_
_entity.id
_entity.type
_entity.pdbx_description
1 polymer ?
#
loop_
_entity_poly.entity_id
_entity_poly.type
_entity_poly.pdbx_seq_one_letter_code
_entity_poly.pdbx_strand_id
1 'polypeptide(L)'
;MLGVQYRQLYGHLLNNFTEARTIPVFRTQSQDRMVKTANNFAAGFFGVPEYLDQVSIEILVENPGVNNSGAPYEICNNSNIATRGSIGSKIATSFANTAFNATLARLQSQVSGINLTATDAIAMLQLCSYETHALGYSAFCNLFSQQDFLNYEYYYDLSFYYNNGPGSPVSAAQGKGYLDEYIARLIGAYPDAKSALNQTFDNSSTFFPLNQSIYADATHEVVVLDTLVAFNLTALFDGPPLSPTGNEQSNSFVASKLVPFATHFTTQVLSCPNREQSKQIRFIVMLISVIPTRLRYASNSITVLMILVCSNDAVVPLHNSHSGCPVDEDGLCAFDTVLDVLQKRSREIDFDYDCFANYTAAAGVDYNGRAPRAL
;
A
#
# COMPACT_ATOMS: atom_id res chain seq x y z
N MET A 1 -17.73 -2.91 -1.95
CA MET A 1 -18.17 -1.74 -2.74
C MET A 1 -17.20 -1.37 -3.87
N LEU A 2 -15.88 -1.49 -3.69
CA LEU A 2 -14.88 -1.06 -4.69
C LEU A 2 -15.14 -1.61 -6.11
N GLY A 3 -15.46 -2.90 -6.26
CA GLY A 3 -15.80 -3.48 -7.56
C GLY A 3 -16.96 -2.79 -8.27
N VAL A 4 -18.04 -2.45 -7.54
CA VAL A 4 -19.19 -1.73 -8.09
C VAL A 4 -18.81 -0.33 -8.53
N GLN A 5 -18.01 0.38 -7.72
CA GLN A 5 -17.50 1.72 -8.07
C GLN A 5 -16.66 1.67 -9.35
N TYR A 6 -15.77 0.68 -9.47
CA TYR A 6 -14.91 0.53 -10.64
C TYR A 6 -15.69 0.11 -11.88
N ARG A 7 -16.78 -0.64 -11.72
CA ARG A 7 -17.71 -0.94 -12.82
C ARG A 7 -18.37 0.32 -13.36
N GLN A 8 -18.77 1.25 -12.49
CA GLN A 8 -19.35 2.53 -12.92
C GLN A 8 -18.32 3.42 -13.63
N LEU A 9 -17.08 3.48 -13.13
CA LEU A 9 -16.02 4.33 -13.69
C LEU A 9 -15.45 3.76 -15.00
N TYR A 10 -15.17 2.46 -15.05
CA TYR A 10 -14.36 1.83 -16.10
C TYR A 10 -15.09 0.72 -16.86
N GLY A 11 -16.36 0.45 -16.55
CA GLY A 11 -17.10 -0.66 -17.16
C GLY A 11 -17.22 -0.59 -18.69
N HIS A 12 -17.13 0.61 -19.26
CA HIS A 12 -17.12 0.82 -20.71
C HIS A 12 -15.90 0.17 -21.40
N LEU A 13 -14.78 -0.01 -20.69
CA LEU A 13 -13.57 -0.66 -21.22
C LEU A 13 -13.75 -2.18 -21.42
N LEU A 14 -14.80 -2.78 -20.84
CA LEU A 14 -15.16 -4.19 -21.10
C LEU A 14 -15.62 -4.43 -22.55
N ASN A 15 -16.01 -3.38 -23.27
CA ASN A 15 -16.38 -3.50 -24.68
C ASN A 15 -15.21 -4.03 -25.52
N ASN A 16 -13.96 -3.67 -25.19
CA ASN A 16 -12.77 -4.14 -25.90
C ASN A 16 -12.61 -5.67 -25.78
N PHE A 17 -12.93 -6.24 -24.62
CA PHE A 17 -12.89 -7.69 -24.40
C PHE A 17 -14.02 -8.40 -25.15
N THR A 18 -15.22 -7.79 -25.16
CA THR A 18 -16.37 -8.31 -25.91
C THR A 18 -16.10 -8.35 -27.41
N GLU A 19 -15.52 -7.27 -27.96
CA GLU A 19 -15.14 -7.16 -29.37
C GLU A 19 -14.04 -8.16 -29.74
N ALA A 20 -13.02 -8.28 -28.90
CA ALA A 20 -11.91 -9.23 -29.08
C ALA A 20 -12.30 -10.70 -28.80
N ARG A 21 -13.49 -10.94 -28.24
CA ARG A 21 -13.94 -12.26 -27.74
C ARG A 21 -12.97 -12.88 -26.74
N THR A 22 -12.50 -12.07 -25.81
CA THR A 22 -11.61 -12.47 -24.72
C THR A 22 -12.25 -12.20 -23.37
N ILE A 23 -11.72 -12.81 -22.32
CA ILE A 23 -12.07 -12.49 -20.93
C ILE A 23 -10.83 -11.90 -20.23
N PRO A 24 -11.00 -10.93 -19.32
CA PRO A 24 -9.90 -10.40 -18.54
C PRO A 24 -9.29 -11.45 -17.61
N VAL A 25 -7.98 -11.37 -17.44
CA VAL A 25 -7.22 -12.05 -16.40
C VAL A 25 -6.90 -11.04 -15.30
N PHE A 26 -7.46 -11.27 -14.12
CA PHE A 26 -7.11 -10.58 -12.87
C PHE A 26 -6.24 -11.51 -12.03
N ARG A 27 -5.41 -10.95 -11.14
CA ARG A 27 -4.51 -11.77 -10.32
C ARG A 27 -4.69 -11.51 -8.83
N THR A 28 -4.39 -12.50 -8.03
CA THR A 28 -4.39 -12.38 -6.58
C THR A 28 -3.37 -13.31 -5.94
N GLN A 29 -3.16 -13.15 -4.65
CA GLN A 29 -2.28 -14.00 -3.86
C GLN A 29 -3.06 -15.15 -3.21
N SER A 30 -2.36 -16.24 -2.91
CA SER A 30 -2.99 -17.48 -2.42
C SER A 30 -3.51 -17.44 -0.97
N GLN A 31 -3.18 -16.42 -0.17
CA GLN A 31 -3.77 -16.30 1.16
C GLN A 31 -5.29 -16.09 1.08
N ASP A 32 -6.05 -16.78 1.93
CA ASP A 32 -7.53 -16.82 1.90
C ASP A 32 -8.19 -15.44 1.83
N ARG A 33 -7.68 -14.47 2.62
CA ARG A 33 -8.20 -13.08 2.60
C ARG A 33 -8.00 -12.38 1.26
N MET A 34 -6.95 -12.73 0.51
CA MET A 34 -6.65 -12.16 -0.80
C MET A 34 -7.54 -12.75 -1.87
N VAL A 35 -7.66 -14.08 -1.91
CA VAL A 35 -8.61 -14.79 -2.77
C VAL A 35 -10.04 -14.27 -2.56
N LYS A 36 -10.47 -14.11 -1.29
CA LYS A 36 -11.80 -13.56 -0.98
C LYS A 36 -11.93 -12.10 -1.40
N THR A 37 -10.90 -11.28 -1.25
CA THR A 37 -10.91 -9.88 -1.69
C THR A 37 -11.08 -9.79 -3.21
N ALA A 38 -10.29 -10.55 -3.98
CA ALA A 38 -10.37 -10.58 -5.44
C ALA A 38 -11.75 -11.05 -5.92
N ASN A 39 -12.29 -12.12 -5.34
CA ASN A 39 -13.62 -12.61 -5.66
C ASN A 39 -14.73 -11.59 -5.32
N ASN A 40 -14.65 -10.90 -4.18
CA ASN A 40 -15.63 -9.87 -3.83
C ASN A 40 -15.52 -8.63 -4.73
N PHE A 41 -14.31 -8.25 -5.15
CA PHE A 41 -14.11 -7.21 -6.15
C PHE A 41 -14.73 -7.62 -7.49
N ALA A 42 -14.44 -8.83 -7.97
CA ALA A 42 -14.99 -9.37 -9.21
C ALA A 42 -16.52 -9.49 -9.17
N ALA A 43 -17.09 -10.00 -8.09
CA ALA A 43 -18.54 -10.08 -7.90
C ALA A 43 -19.20 -8.68 -7.96
N GLY A 44 -18.58 -7.66 -7.37
CA GLY A 44 -19.06 -6.29 -7.48
C GLY A 44 -18.86 -5.67 -8.87
N PHE A 45 -17.79 -6.04 -9.58
CA PHE A 45 -17.44 -5.46 -10.87
C PHE A 45 -18.25 -6.07 -12.03
N PHE A 46 -18.39 -7.40 -12.07
CA PHE A 46 -19.07 -8.12 -13.15
C PHE A 46 -20.54 -8.46 -12.81
N GLY A 47 -20.89 -8.55 -11.52
CA GLY A 47 -22.17 -9.06 -11.06
C GLY A 47 -22.09 -10.51 -10.58
N VAL A 48 -23.15 -10.98 -9.94
CA VAL A 48 -23.30 -12.36 -9.46
C VAL A 48 -24.53 -12.97 -10.12
N PRO A 49 -24.41 -14.13 -10.81
CA PRO A 49 -23.23 -15.01 -10.85
C PRO A 49 -22.23 -14.71 -11.97
N GLU A 50 -22.40 -13.63 -12.75
CA GLU A 50 -21.68 -13.38 -14.00
C GLU A 50 -20.16 -13.39 -13.87
N TYR A 51 -19.60 -12.96 -12.73
CA TYR A 51 -18.15 -12.96 -12.50
C TYR A 51 -17.51 -14.35 -12.61
N LEU A 52 -18.27 -15.44 -12.45
CA LEU A 52 -17.75 -16.81 -12.55
C LEU A 52 -17.28 -17.15 -13.98
N ASP A 53 -17.89 -16.53 -14.99
CA ASP A 53 -17.59 -16.82 -16.41
C ASP A 53 -17.01 -15.61 -17.15
N GLN A 54 -17.04 -14.41 -16.56
CA GLN A 54 -16.61 -13.16 -17.20
C GLN A 54 -15.21 -12.67 -16.80
N VAL A 55 -14.52 -13.37 -15.90
CA VAL A 55 -13.14 -13.07 -15.51
C VAL A 55 -12.41 -14.33 -15.09
N SER A 56 -11.15 -14.44 -15.50
CA SER A 56 -10.20 -15.43 -14.95
C SER A 56 -9.46 -14.80 -13.77
N ILE A 57 -9.48 -15.45 -12.60
CA ILE A 57 -8.70 -15.01 -11.44
C ILE A 57 -7.50 -15.97 -11.28
N GLU A 58 -6.33 -15.47 -11.63
CA GLU A 58 -5.06 -16.18 -11.46
C GLU A 58 -4.57 -16.06 -10.00
N ILE A 59 -4.14 -17.17 -9.41
CA ILE A 59 -3.74 -17.22 -8.00
C ILE A 59 -2.25 -17.53 -7.91
N LEU A 60 -1.49 -16.53 -7.49
CA LEU A 60 -0.05 -16.64 -7.25
C LEU A 60 0.20 -17.21 -5.85
N VAL A 61 0.97 -18.29 -5.78
CA VAL A 61 1.25 -19.01 -4.54
C VAL A 61 2.20 -18.20 -3.65
N GLU A 62 1.82 -18.05 -2.39
CA GLU A 62 2.63 -17.44 -1.35
C GLU A 62 3.26 -18.56 -0.53
N ASN A 63 4.51 -18.87 -0.84
CA ASN A 63 5.26 -19.90 -0.13
C ASN A 63 6.75 -19.56 -0.19
N PRO A 64 7.52 -19.83 0.88
CA PRO A 64 8.95 -19.57 0.90
C PRO A 64 9.67 -20.17 -0.32
N GLY A 65 10.49 -19.36 -0.99
CA GLY A 65 11.24 -19.76 -2.18
C GLY A 65 10.44 -19.77 -3.48
N VAL A 66 9.15 -19.41 -3.47
CA VAL A 66 8.35 -19.24 -4.68
C VAL A 66 8.38 -17.78 -5.10
N ASN A 67 8.91 -17.51 -6.30
CA ASN A 67 8.89 -16.16 -6.87
C ASN A 67 7.45 -15.67 -7.03
N ASN A 68 7.18 -14.48 -6.54
CA ASN A 68 5.88 -13.86 -6.58
C ASN A 68 5.98 -12.33 -6.41
N SER A 69 5.57 -11.56 -7.42
CA SER A 69 5.55 -10.09 -7.38
C SER A 69 4.59 -9.51 -6.34
N GLY A 70 3.57 -10.26 -5.93
CA GLY A 70 2.62 -9.88 -4.89
C GLY A 70 2.92 -10.46 -3.50
N ALA A 71 4.00 -11.23 -3.34
CA ALA A 71 4.51 -11.66 -2.03
C ALA A 71 6.05 -11.75 -2.06
N PRO A 72 6.75 -10.64 -2.38
CA PRO A 72 8.20 -10.65 -2.64
C PRO A 72 9.03 -11.00 -1.39
N TYR A 73 8.47 -10.82 -0.18
CA TYR A 73 9.10 -11.18 1.09
C TYR A 73 9.38 -12.70 1.22
N GLU A 74 8.72 -13.54 0.43
CA GLU A 74 8.95 -15.00 0.41
C GLU A 74 10.30 -15.41 -0.22
N ILE A 75 10.93 -14.50 -0.96
CA ILE A 75 12.24 -14.71 -1.57
C ILE A 75 13.26 -13.63 -1.22
N CYS A 76 12.83 -12.44 -0.78
CA CYS A 76 13.72 -11.36 -0.39
C CYS A 76 14.20 -11.55 1.05
N ASN A 77 15.31 -12.26 1.26
CA ASN A 77 15.79 -12.62 2.61
C ASN A 77 15.95 -11.41 3.55
N ASN A 78 16.52 -10.31 3.04
CA ASN A 78 16.75 -9.11 3.84
C ASN A 78 15.46 -8.42 4.33
N SER A 79 14.30 -8.70 3.72
CA SER A 79 12.99 -8.21 4.19
C SER A 79 12.64 -8.72 5.60
N ASN A 80 13.11 -9.92 5.94
CA ASN A 80 12.80 -10.61 7.19
C ASN A 80 13.92 -10.46 8.25
N ILE A 81 14.90 -9.58 8.02
CA ILE A 81 16.02 -9.37 8.95
C ILE A 81 15.80 -8.08 9.76
N ALA A 82 15.88 -8.20 11.09
CA ALA A 82 15.66 -7.10 12.03
C ALA A 82 16.55 -5.87 11.84
N THR A 83 17.76 -6.03 11.29
CA THR A 83 18.70 -4.93 11.00
C THR A 83 18.57 -4.36 9.59
N ARG A 84 17.56 -4.81 8.83
CA ARG A 84 17.29 -4.43 7.43
C ARG A 84 15.78 -4.23 7.24
N GLY A 85 15.04 -5.19 6.71
CA GLY A 85 13.62 -5.04 6.41
C GLY A 85 12.65 -5.04 7.59
N SER A 86 13.11 -5.31 8.82
CA SER A 86 12.25 -5.25 10.02
C SER A 86 12.69 -4.21 11.06
N ILE A 87 13.36 -3.13 10.63
CA ILE A 87 13.81 -2.04 11.51
C ILE A 87 12.63 -1.35 12.20
N GLY A 88 11.55 -1.10 11.46
CA GLY A 88 10.34 -0.43 11.93
C GLY A 88 9.72 -1.11 13.14
N SER A 89 9.62 -2.45 13.11
CA SER A 89 9.06 -3.23 14.22
C SER A 89 9.82 -3.01 15.53
N LYS A 90 11.16 -2.95 15.47
CA LYS A 90 12.00 -2.74 16.65
C LYS A 90 11.83 -1.34 17.23
N ILE A 91 11.84 -0.32 16.39
CA ILE A 91 11.72 1.08 16.85
C ILE A 91 10.31 1.40 17.33
N ALA A 92 9.27 0.86 16.68
CA ALA A 92 7.88 1.03 17.09
C ALA A 92 7.67 0.42 18.48
N THR A 93 8.20 -0.78 18.72
CA THR A 93 8.18 -1.42 20.05
C THR A 93 8.89 -0.57 21.10
N SER A 94 10.05 0.01 20.77
CA SER A 94 10.78 0.89 21.67
C SER A 94 10.01 2.17 22.01
N PHE A 95 9.34 2.77 21.02
CA PHE A 95 8.48 3.94 21.20
C PHE A 95 7.28 3.62 22.12
N ALA A 96 6.62 2.47 21.92
CA ALA A 96 5.47 2.06 22.71
C ALA A 96 5.77 1.94 24.22
N ASN A 97 6.99 1.55 24.58
CA ASN A 97 7.41 1.37 25.97
C ASN A 97 7.36 2.66 26.81
N THR A 98 7.32 3.83 26.19
CA THR A 98 7.20 5.11 26.90
C THR A 98 5.91 5.85 26.54
N ALA A 99 5.39 5.66 25.32
CA ALA A 99 4.24 6.40 24.80
C ALA A 99 2.93 6.15 25.59
N PHE A 100 2.77 4.98 26.21
CA PHE A 100 1.53 4.60 26.92
C PHE A 100 1.63 4.63 28.45
N ASN A 101 2.72 5.17 29.01
CA ASN A 101 2.97 5.14 30.46
C ASN A 101 1.80 5.70 31.30
N ALA A 102 1.25 6.85 30.92
CA ALA A 102 0.12 7.46 31.65
C ALA A 102 -1.15 6.60 31.56
N THR A 103 -1.43 6.02 30.40
CA THR A 103 -2.58 5.14 30.18
C THR A 103 -2.46 3.83 30.93
N LEU A 104 -1.28 3.22 30.92
CA LEU A 104 -1.00 2.03 31.71
C LEU A 104 -1.14 2.30 33.20
N ALA A 105 -0.62 3.41 33.72
CA ALA A 105 -0.79 3.76 35.14
C ALA A 105 -2.28 3.91 35.50
N ARG A 106 -3.07 4.55 34.63
CA ARG A 106 -4.52 4.70 34.82
C ARG A 106 -5.23 3.35 34.80
N LEU A 107 -5.01 2.52 33.80
CA LEU A 107 -5.69 1.23 33.65
C LEU A 107 -5.27 0.25 34.75
N GLN A 108 -3.98 0.21 35.10
CA GLN A 108 -3.44 -0.63 36.17
C GLN A 108 -4.06 -0.30 37.53
N SER A 109 -4.45 0.96 37.77
CA SER A 109 -5.14 1.36 39.01
C SER A 109 -6.57 0.80 39.14
N GLN A 110 -7.14 0.30 38.05
CA GLN A 110 -8.52 -0.19 37.98
C GLN A 110 -8.62 -1.72 37.98
N VAL A 111 -7.48 -2.42 37.94
CA VAL A 111 -7.42 -3.88 37.86
C VAL A 111 -6.46 -4.44 38.91
N SER A 112 -6.73 -5.66 39.38
CA SER A 112 -5.87 -6.38 40.32
C SER A 112 -5.57 -7.78 39.81
N GLY A 113 -4.42 -8.34 40.19
CA GLY A 113 -3.99 -9.68 39.80
C GLY A 113 -3.35 -9.80 38.41
N ILE A 114 -3.24 -8.71 37.65
CA ILE A 114 -2.54 -8.64 36.35
C ILE A 114 -1.59 -7.44 36.32
N ASN A 115 -0.53 -7.54 35.52
CA ASN A 115 0.43 -6.46 35.29
C ASN A 115 0.40 -6.07 33.81
N LEU A 116 -0.14 -4.90 33.51
CA LEU A 116 -0.31 -4.38 32.16
C LEU A 116 1.00 -3.80 31.62
N THR A 117 1.29 -4.08 30.36
CA THR A 117 2.48 -3.65 29.61
C THR A 117 2.10 -2.83 28.38
N ALA A 118 3.08 -2.19 27.74
CA ALA A 118 2.85 -1.49 26.46
C ALA A 118 2.29 -2.42 25.38
N THR A 119 2.68 -3.69 25.37
CA THR A 119 2.12 -4.71 24.48
C THR A 119 0.62 -4.90 24.72
N ASP A 120 0.17 -4.90 25.98
CA ASP A 120 -1.25 -5.02 26.30
C ASP A 120 -2.04 -3.78 25.86
N ALA A 121 -1.46 -2.58 26.02
CA ALA A 121 -2.08 -1.34 25.52
C ALA A 121 -2.27 -1.38 24.00
N ILE A 122 -1.25 -1.80 23.25
CA ILE A 122 -1.35 -1.96 21.79
C ILE A 122 -2.39 -3.03 21.43
N ALA A 123 -2.38 -4.18 22.10
CA ALA A 123 -3.35 -5.25 21.84
C ALA A 123 -4.80 -4.78 22.09
N MET A 124 -5.04 -3.99 23.13
CA MET A 124 -6.36 -3.39 23.39
C MET A 124 -6.77 -2.35 22.32
N LEU A 125 -5.83 -1.53 21.82
CA LEU A 125 -6.07 -0.60 20.70
C LEU A 125 -6.32 -1.34 19.37
N GLN A 126 -5.64 -2.46 19.15
CA GLN A 126 -5.90 -3.36 18.03
C GLN A 126 -7.31 -3.96 18.14
N LEU A 127 -7.71 -4.47 19.31
CA LEU A 127 -9.06 -4.95 19.54
C LEU A 127 -10.11 -3.87 19.25
N CYS A 128 -9.86 -2.63 19.69
CA CYS A 128 -10.70 -1.49 19.30
C CYS A 128 -10.88 -1.39 17.77
N SER A 129 -9.78 -1.47 17.02
CA SER A 129 -9.80 -1.38 15.55
C SER A 129 -10.54 -2.56 14.90
N TYR A 130 -10.20 -3.79 15.29
CA TYR A 130 -10.74 -5.02 14.70
C TYR A 130 -12.21 -5.24 15.06
N GLU A 131 -12.61 -5.06 16.32
CA GLU A 131 -14.01 -5.18 16.73
C GLU A 131 -14.86 -4.09 16.08
N THR A 132 -14.36 -2.87 15.95
CA THR A 132 -15.10 -1.82 15.23
C THR A 132 -15.32 -2.19 13.77
N HIS A 133 -14.32 -2.79 13.10
CA HIS A 133 -14.47 -3.24 11.72
C HIS A 133 -15.44 -4.43 11.58
N ALA A 134 -15.34 -5.42 12.48
CA ALA A 134 -16.11 -6.65 12.39
C ALA A 134 -17.54 -6.54 12.95
N LEU A 135 -17.72 -5.76 14.01
CA LEU A 135 -18.96 -5.67 14.80
C LEU A 135 -19.61 -4.28 14.75
N GLY A 136 -18.90 -3.27 14.23
CA GLY A 136 -19.35 -1.87 14.22
C GLY A 136 -19.10 -1.11 15.54
N TYR A 137 -18.55 -1.76 16.56
CA TYR A 137 -18.28 -1.15 17.87
C TYR A 137 -17.22 -1.95 18.65
N SER A 138 -16.51 -1.28 19.57
CA SER A 138 -15.65 -1.91 20.57
C SER A 138 -15.70 -1.18 21.92
N ALA A 139 -15.79 -1.94 23.00
CA ALA A 139 -15.68 -1.41 24.36
C ALA A 139 -14.25 -0.94 24.69
N PHE A 140 -13.24 -1.50 24.02
CA PHE A 140 -11.84 -1.13 24.23
C PHE A 140 -11.53 0.29 23.75
N CYS A 141 -12.24 0.79 22.73
CA CYS A 141 -11.96 2.14 22.20
C CYS A 141 -12.10 3.24 23.25
N ASN A 142 -13.09 3.13 24.14
CA ASN A 142 -13.36 4.13 25.18
C ASN A 142 -12.37 4.06 26.35
N LEU A 143 -11.49 3.06 26.38
CA LEU A 143 -10.42 2.99 27.38
C LEU A 143 -9.28 3.95 27.07
N PHE A 144 -9.21 4.52 25.86
CA PHE A 144 -8.09 5.30 25.36
C PHE A 144 -8.49 6.75 25.07
N SER A 145 -7.55 7.67 25.29
CA SER A 145 -7.69 9.08 24.95
C SER A 145 -7.33 9.34 23.48
N GLN A 146 -7.66 10.53 22.99
CA GLN A 146 -7.21 10.96 21.65
C GLN A 146 -5.67 10.90 21.51
N GLN A 147 -4.92 11.25 22.56
CA GLN A 147 -3.46 11.20 22.52
C GLN A 147 -2.95 9.76 22.40
N ASP A 148 -3.62 8.79 23.02
CA ASP A 148 -3.27 7.38 22.87
C ASP A 148 -3.48 6.91 21.42
N PHE A 149 -4.55 7.35 20.75
CA PHE A 149 -4.76 7.08 19.33
C PHE A 149 -3.71 7.74 18.43
N LEU A 150 -3.27 8.97 18.75
CA LEU A 150 -2.16 9.61 18.02
C LEU A 150 -0.84 8.88 18.21
N ASN A 151 -0.58 8.36 19.41
CA ASN A 151 0.58 7.51 19.67
C ASN A 151 0.46 6.17 18.94
N TYR A 152 -0.73 5.59 18.87
CA TYR A 152 -1.01 4.36 18.13
C TYR A 152 -0.83 4.52 16.61
N GLU A 153 -1.27 5.65 16.04
CA GLU A 153 -0.97 6.01 14.65
C GLU A 153 0.54 6.06 14.44
N TYR A 154 1.26 6.80 15.30
CA TYR A 154 2.70 6.96 15.14
C TYR A 154 3.49 5.64 15.33
N TYR A 155 3.01 4.76 16.19
CA TYR A 155 3.56 3.40 16.33
C TYR A 155 3.52 2.66 14.99
N TYR A 156 2.39 2.71 14.27
CA TYR A 156 2.27 2.09 12.96
C TYR A 156 2.97 2.88 11.86
N ASP A 157 3.05 4.21 11.96
CA ASP A 157 3.85 5.03 11.05
C ASP A 157 5.31 4.60 11.10
N LEU A 158 5.89 4.48 12.30
CA LEU A 158 7.26 3.97 12.49
C LEU A 158 7.44 2.56 11.94
N SER A 159 6.47 1.67 12.18
CA SER A 159 6.52 0.29 11.69
C SER A 159 6.55 0.26 10.15
N PHE A 160 5.57 0.88 9.50
CA PHE A 160 5.45 0.83 8.04
C PHE A 160 6.53 1.65 7.33
N TYR A 161 6.88 2.84 7.83
CA TYR A 161 7.90 3.70 7.21
C TYR A 161 9.25 3.00 7.08
N TYR A 162 9.66 2.25 8.10
CA TYR A 162 10.96 1.59 8.18
C TYR A 162 10.95 0.10 7.82
N ASN A 163 9.79 -0.54 7.69
CA ASN A 163 9.70 -1.91 7.15
C ASN A 163 9.46 -1.92 5.62
N ASN A 164 8.55 -1.06 5.14
CA ASN A 164 8.04 -1.10 3.75
C ASN A 164 8.03 0.27 3.06
N GLY A 165 8.19 1.36 3.81
CA GLY A 165 8.22 2.71 3.29
C GLY A 165 9.60 3.13 2.80
N PRO A 166 9.81 4.45 2.57
CA PRO A 166 11.07 4.99 2.07
C PRO A 166 12.24 4.82 3.05
N GLY A 167 11.96 4.68 4.35
CA GLY A 167 12.96 4.37 5.38
C GLY A 167 13.42 2.91 5.42
N SER A 168 12.82 2.01 4.62
CA SER A 168 13.28 0.63 4.49
C SER A 168 14.39 0.54 3.43
N PRO A 169 15.50 -0.19 3.67
CA PRO A 169 16.54 -0.40 2.66
C PRO A 169 16.16 -1.44 1.59
N VAL A 170 14.98 -2.06 1.67
CA VAL A 170 14.57 -3.18 0.79
C VAL A 170 13.22 -2.96 0.10
N SER A 171 12.47 -1.93 0.46
CA SER A 171 11.09 -1.77 -0.03
C SER A 171 11.00 -1.55 -1.55
N ALA A 172 11.93 -0.80 -2.15
CA ALA A 172 11.96 -0.65 -3.60
C ALA A 172 12.26 -1.98 -4.30
N ALA A 173 13.14 -2.81 -3.74
CA ALA A 173 13.42 -4.15 -4.26
C ALA A 173 12.21 -5.08 -4.16
N GLN A 174 11.49 -5.04 -3.04
CA GLN A 174 10.24 -5.79 -2.88
C GLN A 174 9.18 -5.36 -3.90
N GLY A 175 9.00 -4.05 -4.14
CA GLY A 175 8.06 -3.54 -5.14
C GLY A 175 8.54 -3.68 -6.59
N LYS A 176 9.80 -4.05 -6.83
CA LYS A 176 10.40 -4.10 -8.18
C LYS A 176 9.70 -5.08 -9.11
N GLY A 177 9.27 -6.23 -8.60
CA GLY A 177 8.55 -7.24 -9.41
C GLY A 177 7.29 -6.63 -10.05
N TYR A 178 6.44 -6.02 -9.24
CA TYR A 178 5.23 -5.37 -9.74
C TYR A 178 5.55 -4.18 -10.67
N LEU A 179 6.61 -3.41 -10.39
CA LEU A 179 7.08 -2.35 -11.29
C LEU A 179 7.48 -2.89 -12.68
N ASP A 180 8.20 -4.01 -12.74
CA ASP A 180 8.64 -4.63 -14.00
C ASP A 180 7.44 -5.15 -14.79
N GLU A 181 6.49 -5.84 -14.14
CA GLU A 181 5.21 -6.25 -14.72
C GLU A 181 4.38 -5.06 -15.22
N TYR A 182 4.34 -3.98 -14.44
CA TYR A 182 3.62 -2.78 -14.79
C TYR A 182 4.19 -2.13 -16.06
N ILE A 183 5.51 -1.99 -16.14
CA ILE A 183 6.19 -1.51 -17.36
C ILE A 183 5.89 -2.44 -18.54
N ALA A 184 5.93 -3.76 -18.34
CA ALA A 184 5.61 -4.75 -19.36
C ALA A 184 4.23 -4.55 -19.98
N ARG A 185 3.21 -4.27 -19.16
CA ARG A 185 1.84 -3.94 -19.61
C ARG A 185 1.79 -2.64 -20.40
N LEU A 186 2.59 -1.63 -20.04
CA LEU A 186 2.63 -0.36 -20.75
C LEU A 186 3.28 -0.44 -22.13
N ILE A 187 4.32 -1.28 -22.28
CA ILE A 187 5.10 -1.40 -23.52
C ILE A 187 4.70 -2.60 -24.39
N GLY A 188 3.92 -3.54 -23.86
CA GLY A 188 3.52 -4.76 -24.57
C GLY A 188 4.65 -5.79 -24.75
N ALA A 189 5.62 -5.84 -23.83
CA ALA A 189 6.71 -6.82 -23.85
C ALA A 189 6.96 -7.42 -22.47
N TYR A 190 7.19 -8.73 -22.38
CA TYR A 190 7.41 -9.43 -21.12
C TYR A 190 8.69 -8.99 -20.40
N PRO A 191 8.70 -8.93 -19.06
CA PRO A 191 9.85 -8.51 -18.27
C PRO A 191 10.91 -9.61 -18.10
N ASP A 192 12.17 -9.20 -17.94
CA ASP A 192 13.27 -10.10 -17.59
C ASP A 192 13.15 -10.62 -16.13
N ALA A 193 13.78 -11.77 -15.86
CA ALA A 193 13.85 -12.38 -14.52
C ALA A 193 14.87 -11.70 -13.58
N LYS A 194 14.71 -10.40 -13.30
CA LYS A 194 15.65 -9.58 -12.49
C LYS A 194 15.05 -9.08 -11.17
N SER A 195 14.01 -9.75 -10.70
CA SER A 195 13.23 -9.38 -9.51
C SER A 195 12.43 -10.60 -9.04
N ALA A 196 11.43 -10.41 -8.17
CA ALA A 196 10.60 -11.48 -7.65
C ALA A 196 9.61 -12.11 -8.64
N LEU A 197 9.88 -12.01 -9.94
CA LEU A 197 8.99 -12.51 -10.99
C LEU A 197 9.05 -14.02 -11.17
N ASN A 198 7.90 -14.59 -11.49
CA ASN A 198 7.76 -15.99 -11.84
C ASN A 198 7.62 -16.12 -13.36
N GLN A 199 8.74 -16.41 -14.03
CA GLN A 199 8.80 -16.47 -15.50
C GLN A 199 7.87 -17.53 -16.11
N THR A 200 7.38 -18.51 -15.35
CA THR A 200 6.34 -19.43 -15.85
C THR A 200 5.00 -18.71 -16.05
N PHE A 201 4.66 -17.75 -15.20
CA PHE A 201 3.45 -16.94 -15.30
C PHE A 201 3.69 -15.67 -16.13
N ASP A 202 4.79 -14.97 -15.88
CA ASP A 202 5.05 -13.61 -16.39
C ASP A 202 5.59 -13.58 -17.84
N ASN A 203 5.79 -14.75 -18.44
CA ASN A 203 6.15 -14.91 -19.87
C ASN A 203 5.08 -15.72 -20.63
N SER A 204 3.81 -15.60 -20.21
CA SER A 204 2.68 -16.33 -20.77
C SER A 204 1.51 -15.40 -21.01
N SER A 205 0.95 -15.43 -22.23
CA SER A 205 -0.27 -14.68 -22.54
C SER A 205 -1.51 -15.24 -21.85
N THR A 206 -1.44 -16.47 -21.32
CA THR A 206 -2.54 -17.09 -20.57
C THR A 206 -2.66 -16.52 -19.17
N PHE A 207 -1.52 -16.31 -18.50
CA PHE A 207 -1.46 -15.90 -17.10
C PHE A 207 -1.13 -14.42 -16.92
N PHE A 208 -0.41 -13.84 -17.87
CA PHE A 208 0.02 -12.45 -17.87
C PHE A 208 -0.19 -11.80 -19.26
N PRO A 209 -1.44 -11.72 -19.75
CA PRO A 209 -1.73 -11.04 -21.02
C PRO A 209 -1.29 -9.57 -20.99
N LEU A 210 -0.68 -9.08 -22.06
CA LEU A 210 -0.17 -7.70 -22.17
C LEU A 210 -1.09 -6.75 -22.95
N ASN A 211 -2.20 -7.26 -23.47
CA ASN A 211 -3.10 -6.55 -24.38
C ASN A 211 -4.51 -6.36 -23.78
N GLN A 212 -4.61 -6.15 -22.46
CA GLN A 212 -5.89 -5.89 -21.79
C GLN A 212 -6.15 -4.39 -21.65
N SER A 213 -7.41 -3.97 -21.76
CA SER A 213 -7.82 -2.60 -21.43
C SER A 213 -8.02 -2.38 -19.93
N ILE A 214 -8.14 -3.45 -19.14
CA ILE A 214 -8.27 -3.42 -17.68
C ILE A 214 -7.36 -4.48 -17.09
N TYR A 215 -6.63 -4.11 -16.04
CA TYR A 215 -5.88 -5.01 -15.17
C TYR A 215 -6.35 -4.80 -13.73
N ALA A 216 -6.42 -5.87 -12.95
CA ALA A 216 -6.64 -5.78 -11.51
C ALA A 216 -5.83 -6.86 -10.81
N ASP A 217 -5.09 -6.44 -9.78
CA ASP A 217 -4.26 -7.29 -8.95
C ASP A 217 -4.60 -7.02 -7.49
N ALA A 218 -4.81 -8.09 -6.70
CA ALA A 218 -5.04 -7.99 -5.26
C ALA A 218 -3.83 -8.55 -4.49
N THR A 219 -3.28 -7.75 -3.58
CA THR A 219 -2.10 -8.06 -2.78
C THR A 219 -2.18 -7.46 -1.38
N HIS A 220 -1.16 -7.70 -0.55
CA HIS A 220 -1.07 -7.19 0.82
C HIS A 220 -0.65 -5.73 0.85
N GLU A 221 -1.07 -5.04 1.89
CA GLU A 221 -0.82 -3.63 2.11
C GLU A 221 0.68 -3.28 2.16
N VAL A 222 1.50 -4.17 2.73
CA VAL A 222 2.97 -4.03 2.73
C VAL A 222 3.53 -3.97 1.31
N VAL A 223 2.98 -4.78 0.39
CA VAL A 223 3.41 -4.84 -1.02
C VAL A 223 2.91 -3.64 -1.81
N VAL A 224 1.73 -3.11 -1.48
CA VAL A 224 1.26 -1.84 -2.04
C VAL A 224 2.23 -0.72 -1.66
N LEU A 225 2.65 -0.62 -0.39
CA LEU A 225 3.60 0.41 0.02
C LEU A 225 4.97 0.23 -0.63
N ASP A 226 5.49 -0.99 -0.67
CA ASP A 226 6.74 -1.33 -1.39
C ASP A 226 6.64 -0.90 -2.87
N THR A 227 5.49 -1.11 -3.51
CA THR A 227 5.20 -0.70 -4.89
C THR A 227 5.23 0.82 -5.05
N LEU A 228 4.59 1.59 -4.16
CA LEU A 228 4.60 3.05 -4.22
C LEU A 228 6.04 3.62 -4.12
N VAL A 229 6.90 2.99 -3.32
CA VAL A 229 8.33 3.32 -3.21
C VAL A 229 9.10 2.90 -4.46
N ALA A 230 8.83 1.71 -5.01
CA ALA A 230 9.45 1.24 -6.25
C ALA A 230 9.10 2.15 -7.44
N PHE A 231 7.88 2.69 -7.51
CA PHE A 231 7.45 3.66 -8.53
C PHE A 231 8.03 5.06 -8.32
N ASN A 232 8.80 5.28 -7.23
CA ASN A 232 9.40 6.56 -6.87
C ASN A 232 8.34 7.69 -6.74
N LEU A 233 7.20 7.40 -6.11
CA LEU A 233 6.13 8.37 -5.85
C LEU A 233 6.43 9.20 -4.59
N THR A 234 7.57 9.91 -4.60
CA THR A 234 8.10 10.64 -3.43
C THR A 234 7.17 11.71 -2.88
N ALA A 235 6.22 12.20 -3.67
CA ALA A 235 5.18 13.12 -3.20
C ALA A 235 4.29 12.55 -2.09
N LEU A 236 4.19 11.21 -1.97
CA LEU A 236 3.45 10.54 -0.89
C LEU A 236 4.24 10.46 0.42
N PHE A 237 5.51 10.84 0.39
CA PHE A 237 6.51 10.58 1.43
C PHE A 237 7.29 11.83 1.83
N ASP A 238 6.76 13.02 1.52
CA ASP A 238 7.48 14.30 1.71
C ASP A 238 7.82 14.57 3.19
N GLY A 239 8.99 15.16 3.42
CA GLY A 239 9.52 15.50 4.73
C GLY A 239 10.72 14.65 5.20
N PRO A 240 11.28 14.95 6.38
CA PRO A 240 12.44 14.25 6.94
C PRO A 240 12.06 12.85 7.47
N PRO A 241 13.00 11.90 7.60
CA PRO A 241 12.72 10.59 8.18
C PRO A 241 12.04 10.66 9.55
N LEU A 242 11.13 9.72 9.83
CA LEU A 242 10.39 9.69 11.11
C LEU A 242 11.33 9.52 12.31
N SER A 243 11.19 10.39 13.30
CA SER A 243 12.01 10.36 14.51
C SER A 243 11.73 9.11 15.37
N PRO A 244 12.74 8.26 15.65
CA PRO A 244 12.53 7.06 16.47
C PRO A 244 12.16 7.34 17.93
N THR A 245 12.28 8.60 18.38
CA THR A 245 12.09 9.01 19.77
C THR A 245 10.75 9.69 20.03
N GLY A 246 10.00 10.10 18.99
CA GLY A 246 8.67 10.68 19.15
C GLY A 246 8.15 11.39 17.91
N ASN A 247 6.83 11.61 17.86
CA ASN A 247 6.20 12.25 16.71
C ASN A 247 6.45 13.77 16.68
N GLU A 248 7.34 14.21 15.80
CA GLU A 248 7.66 15.63 15.57
C GLU A 248 6.69 16.34 14.61
N GLN A 249 5.74 15.61 14.01
CA GLN A 249 4.75 16.13 13.05
C GLN A 249 5.35 16.87 11.84
N SER A 250 6.60 16.56 11.50
CA SER A 250 7.38 17.22 10.44
C SER A 250 7.37 16.48 9.09
N ASN A 251 6.97 15.20 9.08
CA ASN A 251 6.85 14.36 7.89
C ASN A 251 5.38 14.16 7.51
N SER A 252 5.10 13.94 6.22
CA SER A 252 3.75 13.75 5.68
C SER A 252 3.25 12.30 5.66
N PHE A 253 4.12 11.33 5.89
CA PHE A 253 3.81 9.90 5.92
C PHE A 253 2.85 9.59 7.07
N VAL A 254 1.74 8.95 6.71
CA VAL A 254 0.73 8.45 7.64
C VAL A 254 0.27 7.11 7.11
N ALA A 255 0.57 6.03 7.82
CA ALA A 255 0.30 4.66 7.40
C ALA A 255 -1.20 4.45 7.15
N SER A 256 -2.07 4.96 8.03
CA SER A 256 -3.52 4.84 7.87
C SER A 256 -4.09 5.56 6.64
N LYS A 257 -3.32 6.49 6.03
CA LYS A 257 -3.73 7.17 4.81
C LYS A 257 -3.27 6.46 3.54
N LEU A 258 -2.20 5.69 3.59
CA LEU A 258 -1.62 5.03 2.41
C LEU A 258 -1.97 3.55 2.33
N VAL A 259 -1.98 2.87 3.47
CA VAL A 259 -2.18 1.42 3.58
C VAL A 259 -3.30 1.02 4.57
N PRO A 260 -4.48 1.67 4.56
CA PRO A 260 -5.63 1.15 5.30
C PRO A 260 -6.17 -0.15 4.68
N PHE A 261 -7.09 -0.81 5.39
CA PHE A 261 -7.88 -1.89 4.80
C PHE A 261 -8.56 -1.43 3.49
N ALA A 262 -8.48 -2.29 2.48
CA ALA A 262 -8.97 -2.02 1.12
C ALA A 262 -8.30 -0.82 0.42
N THR A 263 -7.08 -0.43 0.84
CA THR A 263 -6.24 0.47 0.06
C THR A 263 -6.14 -0.01 -1.38
N HIS A 264 -6.10 0.95 -2.31
CA HIS A 264 -5.98 0.65 -3.72
C HIS A 264 -5.22 1.76 -4.44
N PHE A 265 -4.46 1.34 -5.45
CA PHE A 265 -3.65 2.17 -6.31
C PHE A 265 -4.09 1.97 -7.75
N THR A 266 -4.49 3.05 -8.40
CA THR A 266 -5.09 3.02 -9.73
C THR A 266 -4.34 3.91 -10.69
N THR A 267 -3.95 3.30 -11.81
CA THR A 267 -3.43 4.00 -12.98
C THR A 267 -4.55 4.24 -13.97
N GLN A 268 -4.57 5.44 -14.54
CA GLN A 268 -5.35 5.72 -15.75
C GLN A 268 -4.41 6.13 -16.88
N VAL A 269 -4.55 5.49 -18.04
CA VAL A 269 -3.93 5.93 -19.30
C VAL A 269 -5.03 6.55 -20.16
N LEU A 270 -4.85 7.82 -20.54
CA LEU A 270 -5.87 8.63 -21.19
C LEU A 270 -5.39 9.15 -22.55
N SER A 271 -6.36 9.43 -23.43
CA SER A 271 -6.14 10.22 -24.64
C SER A 271 -6.77 11.60 -24.45
N CYS A 272 -5.94 12.64 -24.47
CA CYS A 272 -6.32 14.04 -24.29
C CYS A 272 -6.00 14.83 -25.57
N PRO A 273 -6.95 14.99 -26.50
CA PRO A 273 -6.69 15.59 -27.83
C PRO A 273 -6.14 17.02 -27.81
N ASN A 274 -6.42 17.77 -26.74
CA ASN A 274 -6.03 19.17 -26.61
C ASN A 274 -4.67 19.38 -25.93
N ARG A 275 -3.91 18.30 -25.67
CA ARG A 275 -2.55 18.38 -25.13
C ARG A 275 -1.53 18.09 -26.22
N GLU A 276 -0.34 18.69 -26.10
CA GLU A 276 0.76 18.49 -27.04
C GLU A 276 1.11 17.01 -27.20
N GLN A 277 1.30 16.30 -26.08
CA GLN A 277 1.33 14.85 -26.05
C GLN A 277 -0.06 14.34 -25.69
N SER A 278 -0.77 13.74 -26.65
CA SER A 278 -2.15 13.33 -26.43
C SER A 278 -2.29 12.16 -25.46
N LYS A 279 -1.32 11.24 -25.42
CA LYS A 279 -1.32 10.12 -24.49
C LYS A 279 -0.79 10.56 -23.13
N GLN A 280 -1.67 10.53 -22.13
CA GLN A 280 -1.39 10.95 -20.76
C GLN A 280 -1.54 9.77 -19.80
N ILE A 281 -0.94 9.91 -18.64
CA ILE A 281 -1.07 8.95 -17.54
C ILE A 281 -1.19 9.70 -16.22
N ARG A 282 -1.96 9.15 -15.28
CA ARG A 282 -2.02 9.61 -13.89
C ARG A 282 -2.17 8.45 -12.93
N PHE A 283 -1.82 8.75 -11.68
CA PHE A 283 -1.89 7.85 -10.55
C PHE A 283 -2.87 8.36 -9.50
N ILE A 284 -3.65 7.44 -8.96
CA ILE A 284 -4.66 7.71 -7.94
C ILE A 284 -4.42 6.71 -6.81
N VAL A 285 -4.31 7.20 -5.59
CA VAL A 285 -4.18 6.37 -4.38
C VAL A 285 -5.36 6.70 -3.47
N MET A 286 -5.96 5.69 -2.85
CA MET A 286 -6.93 5.92 -1.79
C MET A 286 -6.26 6.70 -0.64
N LEU A 287 -6.72 7.92 -0.37
CA LEU A 287 -6.30 8.65 0.83
C LEU A 287 -7.48 8.82 1.79
N ILE A 288 -7.25 8.44 3.04
CA ILE A 288 -8.23 8.71 4.09
C ILE A 288 -8.04 10.15 4.59
N SER A 289 -9.07 10.96 4.39
CA SER A 289 -9.18 12.25 5.09
C SER A 289 -10.09 12.06 6.31
N VAL A 290 -9.52 12.15 7.51
CA VAL A 290 -10.32 12.20 8.74
C VAL A 290 -10.96 13.58 8.84
N ILE A 291 -12.24 13.70 8.51
CA ILE A 291 -13.01 14.93 8.75
C ILE A 291 -13.66 14.80 10.13
N PRO A 292 -13.22 15.56 11.15
CA PRO A 292 -13.88 15.54 12.45
C PRO A 292 -15.28 16.14 12.33
N THR A 293 -16.31 15.30 12.25
CA THR A 293 -17.71 15.72 12.28
C THR A 293 -18.17 15.85 13.73
N ARG A 294 -18.32 17.09 14.22
CA ARG A 294 -18.98 17.33 15.53
C ARG A 294 -20.50 17.17 15.38
N LEU A 295 -21.04 16.01 15.74
CA LEU A 295 -22.48 15.87 15.98
C LEU A 295 -22.80 16.44 17.37
N ARG A 296 -23.53 17.57 17.42
CA ARG A 296 -24.11 18.06 18.68
C ARG A 296 -25.39 17.26 18.95
N TYR A 297 -25.35 16.36 19.94
CA TYR A 297 -26.58 15.81 20.52
C TYR A 297 -27.12 16.76 21.58
N ALA A 298 -28.44 17.00 21.60
CA ALA A 298 -29.13 17.81 22.58
C ALA A 298 -29.30 17.05 23.91
N SER A 299 -28.19 16.71 24.56
CA SER A 299 -28.10 16.23 25.94
C SER A 299 -26.63 16.34 26.36
N ASN A 300 -26.34 16.72 27.61
CA ASN A 300 -25.02 17.09 28.15
C ASN A 300 -23.94 15.98 28.17
N SER A 301 -23.79 15.21 27.08
CA SER A 301 -22.74 14.20 26.89
C SER A 301 -22.18 14.38 25.49
N ILE A 302 -21.02 15.04 25.39
CA ILE A 302 -20.29 15.17 24.13
C ILE A 302 -19.70 13.81 23.81
N THR A 303 -20.33 13.06 22.91
CA THR A 303 -19.74 11.88 22.29
C THR A 303 -19.11 12.35 20.97
N VAL A 304 -17.78 12.32 20.87
CA VAL A 304 -17.09 12.58 19.61
C VAL A 304 -17.18 11.30 18.79
N LEU A 305 -18.17 11.21 17.90
CA LEU A 305 -18.21 10.16 16.89
C LEU A 305 -17.24 10.55 15.76
N MET A 306 -16.08 9.91 15.69
CA MET A 306 -15.23 10.00 14.50
C MET A 306 -15.81 9.07 13.43
N ILE A 307 -16.54 9.63 12.46
CA ILE A 307 -16.91 8.90 11.25
C ILE A 307 -15.71 8.94 10.31
N LEU A 308 -15.07 7.78 10.10
CA LEU A 308 -14.05 7.61 9.07
C LEU A 308 -14.75 7.60 7.70
N VAL A 309 -14.67 8.69 6.95
CA VAL A 309 -15.14 8.72 5.56
C VAL A 309 -14.00 8.22 4.68
N CYS A 310 -14.06 6.94 4.29
CA CYS A 310 -13.05 6.25 3.47
C CYS A 310 -13.11 6.64 1.97
N SER A 311 -13.42 7.89 1.62
CA SER A 311 -13.89 8.23 0.27
C SER A 311 -13.16 9.40 -0.41
N ASN A 312 -11.84 9.53 -0.23
CA ASN A 312 -11.06 10.49 -1.03
C ASN A 312 -9.94 9.75 -1.78
N ASP A 313 -10.30 9.13 -2.90
CA ASP A 313 -9.33 8.78 -3.93
C ASP A 313 -8.59 10.07 -4.33
N ALA A 314 -7.29 10.10 -4.10
CA ALA A 314 -6.48 11.29 -4.31
C ALA A 314 -5.51 11.09 -5.47
N VAL A 315 -5.44 12.10 -6.31
CA VAL A 315 -4.49 12.16 -7.41
C VAL A 315 -3.09 12.38 -6.85
N VAL A 316 -2.12 11.58 -7.29
CA VAL A 316 -0.72 11.74 -6.93
C VAL A 316 -0.11 12.88 -7.78
N PRO A 317 0.46 13.93 -7.17
CA PRO A 317 1.04 15.05 -7.91
C PRO A 317 2.38 14.63 -8.51
N LEU A 318 2.35 14.16 -9.76
CA LEU A 318 3.51 13.59 -10.45
C LEU A 318 4.69 14.56 -10.59
N HIS A 319 4.46 15.87 -10.72
CA HIS A 319 5.53 16.88 -10.79
C HIS A 319 6.47 16.90 -9.58
N ASN A 320 5.99 16.46 -8.41
CA ASN A 320 6.79 16.36 -7.18
C ASN A 320 7.55 15.02 -7.06
N SER A 321 7.23 14.04 -7.91
CA SER A 321 7.80 12.69 -7.87
C SER A 321 8.67 12.34 -9.08
N HIS A 322 8.22 12.75 -10.27
CA HIS A 322 8.75 12.32 -11.55
C HIS A 322 9.26 13.54 -12.33
N SER A 323 10.57 13.58 -12.56
CA SER A 323 11.21 14.66 -13.29
C SER A 323 10.65 14.78 -14.71
N GLY A 324 10.31 16.00 -15.14
CA GLY A 324 9.76 16.27 -16.48
C GLY A 324 8.22 16.31 -16.53
N CYS A 325 7.53 15.95 -15.45
CA CYS A 325 6.09 16.13 -15.35
C CYS A 325 5.74 17.58 -14.98
N PRO A 326 4.82 18.24 -15.71
CA PRO A 326 4.37 19.59 -15.39
C PRO A 326 3.47 19.60 -14.15
N VAL A 327 3.34 20.75 -13.50
CA VAL A 327 2.28 20.98 -12.52
C VAL A 327 0.94 20.89 -13.23
N ASP A 328 0.07 20.02 -12.74
CA ASP A 328 -1.21 19.70 -13.36
C ASP A 328 -2.24 19.39 -12.26
N GLU A 329 -3.40 20.06 -12.29
CA GLU A 329 -4.44 19.93 -11.27
C GLU A 329 -5.09 18.54 -11.28
N ASP A 330 -5.09 17.85 -12.42
CA ASP A 330 -5.60 16.49 -12.59
C ASP A 330 -4.50 15.43 -12.41
N GLY A 331 -3.28 15.86 -12.07
CA GLY A 331 -2.07 15.04 -11.91
C GLY A 331 -1.65 14.31 -13.18
N LEU A 332 -2.01 14.85 -14.35
CA LEU A 332 -1.66 14.26 -15.63
C LEU A 332 -0.21 14.55 -15.97
N CYS A 333 0.46 13.53 -16.49
CA CYS A 333 1.77 13.66 -17.11
C CYS A 333 1.78 12.91 -18.45
N ALA A 334 2.67 13.30 -19.34
CA ALA A 334 2.86 12.61 -20.59
C ALA A 334 3.28 11.16 -20.36
N PHE A 335 2.65 10.25 -21.12
CA PHE A 335 2.86 8.82 -20.99
C PHE A 335 4.34 8.43 -21.14
N ASP A 336 5.01 8.94 -22.17
CA ASP A 336 6.41 8.61 -22.45
C ASP A 336 7.36 9.13 -21.37
N THR A 337 7.06 10.30 -20.78
CA THR A 337 7.84 10.88 -19.66
C THR A 337 7.78 9.97 -18.44
N VAL A 338 6.58 9.53 -18.05
CA VAL A 338 6.42 8.62 -16.90
C VAL A 338 7.02 7.25 -17.19
N LEU A 339 6.86 6.74 -18.42
CA LEU A 339 7.45 5.47 -18.82
C LEU A 339 8.98 5.50 -18.70
N ASP A 340 9.65 6.56 -19.17
CA ASP A 340 11.10 6.72 -19.04
C ASP A 340 11.54 6.74 -17.57
N VAL A 341 10.82 7.49 -16.72
CA VAL A 341 11.09 7.54 -15.27
C VAL A 341 10.97 6.16 -14.63
N LEU A 342 9.90 5.42 -14.91
CA LEU A 342 9.68 4.08 -14.34
C LEU A 342 10.73 3.08 -14.84
N GLN A 343 11.08 3.11 -16.13
CA GLN A 343 12.13 2.26 -16.70
C GLN A 343 13.51 2.57 -16.11
N LYS A 344 13.84 3.86 -15.93
CA LYS A 344 15.06 4.28 -15.25
C LYS A 344 15.08 3.78 -13.81
N ARG A 345 13.97 3.97 -13.09
CA ARG A 345 13.83 3.52 -11.70
C ARG A 345 13.97 2.01 -11.56
N SER A 346 13.38 1.22 -12.44
CA SER A 346 13.56 -0.24 -12.46
C SER A 346 15.03 -0.64 -12.62
N ARG A 347 15.81 0.07 -13.47
CA ARG A 347 17.26 -0.19 -13.63
C ARG A 347 18.10 0.21 -12.42
N GLU A 348 17.65 1.20 -11.65
CA GLU A 348 18.34 1.66 -10.44
C GLU A 348 18.18 0.68 -9.27
N ILE A 349 17.03 -0.01 -9.19
CA ILE A 349 16.76 -0.97 -8.13
C ILE A 349 17.48 -2.28 -8.47
N ASP A 350 18.45 -2.64 -7.64
CA ASP A 350 19.23 -3.86 -7.80
C ASP A 350 18.76 -4.86 -6.75
N PHE A 351 17.80 -5.68 -7.20
CA PHE A 351 17.08 -6.65 -6.39
C PHE A 351 18.03 -7.59 -5.65
N ASP A 352 19.05 -8.11 -6.34
CA ASP A 352 19.95 -9.10 -5.77
C ASP A 352 20.77 -8.51 -4.62
N TYR A 353 21.30 -7.30 -4.81
CA TYR A 353 22.02 -6.64 -3.73
C TYR A 353 21.09 -6.26 -2.58
N ASP A 354 19.97 -5.62 -2.88
CA ASP A 354 19.07 -5.12 -1.84
C ASP A 354 18.49 -6.29 -1.01
N CYS A 355 18.12 -7.41 -1.64
CA CYS A 355 17.52 -8.56 -0.96
C CYS A 355 18.51 -9.57 -0.36
N PHE A 356 19.75 -9.66 -0.85
CA PHE A 356 20.68 -10.71 -0.42
C PHE A 356 22.07 -10.24 0.03
N ALA A 357 22.48 -9.00 -0.26
CA ALA A 357 23.78 -8.53 0.17
C ALA A 357 23.84 -8.30 1.69
N ASN A 358 25.07 -8.34 2.21
CA ASN A 358 25.34 -8.06 3.61
C ASN A 358 25.63 -6.57 3.82
N TYR A 359 24.63 -5.82 4.30
CA TYR A 359 24.78 -4.43 4.74
C TYR A 359 24.03 -4.16 6.05
N THR A 360 24.25 -3.01 6.67
CA THR A 360 23.47 -2.58 7.85
C THR A 360 22.69 -1.32 7.51
N ALA A 361 21.47 -1.23 8.02
CA ALA A 361 20.66 -0.02 7.96
C ALA A 361 20.21 0.40 9.36
N ALA A 362 19.80 1.65 9.49
CA ALA A 362 19.37 2.25 10.74
C ALA A 362 18.13 3.11 10.52
N ALA A 363 17.32 3.25 11.57
CA ALA A 363 16.23 4.23 11.56
C ALA A 363 16.77 5.67 11.52
N GLY A 364 15.92 6.63 11.20
CA GLY A 364 16.31 8.03 11.00
C GLY A 364 16.94 8.34 9.64
N VAL A 365 16.94 7.38 8.70
CA VAL A 365 17.43 7.55 7.33
C VAL A 365 16.29 7.29 6.35
N ASP A 366 16.20 8.11 5.30
CA ASP A 366 15.40 7.83 4.11
C ASP A 366 16.32 7.18 3.08
N TYR A 367 16.07 5.90 2.79
CA TYR A 367 16.84 5.10 1.86
C TYR A 367 16.26 5.16 0.44
N ASN A 368 15.14 5.85 0.24
CA ASN A 368 14.28 5.76 -0.93
C ASN A 368 14.08 4.30 -1.37
N GLY A 369 13.88 3.42 -0.37
CA GLY A 369 13.64 1.99 -0.57
C GLY A 369 14.83 1.12 -0.96
N ARG A 370 16.05 1.64 -0.99
CA ARG A 370 17.22 0.94 -1.55
C ARG A 370 18.34 0.72 -0.54
N ALA A 371 19.08 -0.36 -0.70
CA ALA A 371 20.13 -0.68 0.26
C ALA A 371 21.26 0.36 0.21
N PRO A 372 21.83 0.75 1.37
CA PRO A 372 22.97 1.64 1.40
C PRO A 372 24.13 1.03 0.62
N ARG A 373 24.69 1.82 -0.30
CA ARG A 373 25.87 1.42 -1.07
C ARG A 373 27.11 1.93 -0.35
N ALA A 374 28.14 1.09 -0.23
CA ALA A 374 29.45 1.55 0.19
C ALA A 374 29.94 2.58 -0.85
N LEU A 375 30.33 3.76 -0.36
CA LEU A 375 30.92 4.82 -1.17
C LEU A 375 32.30 4.42 -1.69
#